data_AF-A0A819TG44-F1
#
_entry.id   AF-A0A819TG44-F1
#
_cell.length_a   1.000
_cell.length_b   1.000
_cell.length_c   1.000
_cell.angle_alpha   90.00
_cell.angle_beta   90.00
_cell.angle_gamma   90.00
#
_symmetry.space_group_name_H-M   'P 1'
#
loop_
_entity.id
_entity.type
_entity.pdbx_description
1 polymer ?
#
loop_
_entity_poly.entity_id
_entity_poly.type
_entity_poly.pdbx_seq_one_letter_code
_entity_poly.pdbx_strand_id
1 'polypeptide(L)'
;ALLSGARNEKNIHLSQNTYDRMKELFPDRKNPLISAAVLLSNVYASSGDIDKASDIRIKINKSGSKRKIGITWTVVDDQIFRFRAHDQSHPRSKEIYAEGEKISKELIEYGHQYDSSWITRPLHEDETVESVLCGHSERLAIAWNFVANPNTKRIHMTKNLRVCGDCHRSTKLIAAIRQCEIIVRDANRLHHFYTNGKCSCNDYF
;
A
#
# COMPACT_ATOMS: atom_id res chain seq x y z
N ALA A 1 -2.82 10.40 12.45
CA ALA A 1 -4.23 10.03 12.18
C ALA A 1 -4.90 11.04 11.24
N LEU A 2 -4.96 12.33 11.61
CA LEU A 2 -5.66 13.38 10.85
C LEU A 2 -5.26 13.47 9.36
N LEU A 3 -3.97 13.57 9.03
CA LEU A 3 -3.52 13.63 7.62
C LEU A 3 -3.94 12.41 6.79
N SER A 4 -3.90 11.22 7.39
CA SER A 4 -4.32 10.00 6.69
C SER A 4 -5.84 9.92 6.53
N GLY A 5 -6.62 10.37 7.53
CA GLY A 5 -8.07 10.48 7.41
C GLY A 5 -8.51 11.53 6.40
N ALA A 6 -7.82 12.67 6.36
CA ALA A 6 -8.05 13.74 5.39
C ALA A 6 -7.84 13.27 3.94
N ARG A 7 -6.98 12.27 3.70
CA ARG A 7 -6.85 11.64 2.38
C ARG A 7 -8.12 10.91 1.96
N ASN A 8 -8.73 10.14 2.87
CA ASN A 8 -9.95 9.39 2.57
C ASN A 8 -11.10 10.33 2.20
N GLU A 9 -11.19 11.48 2.87
CA GLU A 9 -12.18 12.53 2.61
C GLU A 9 -11.76 13.54 1.53
N LYS A 10 -10.57 13.36 0.92
CA LYS A 10 -9.95 14.32 -0.02
C LYS A 10 -9.92 15.77 0.49
N ASN A 11 -9.84 15.94 1.81
CA ASN A 11 -9.95 17.23 2.49
C ASN A 11 -8.60 17.96 2.51
N ILE A 12 -8.35 18.75 1.46
CA ILE A 12 -7.12 19.54 1.30
C ILE A 12 -6.97 20.54 2.45
N HIS A 13 -8.04 21.25 2.83
CA HIS A 13 -7.97 22.28 3.87
C HIS A 13 -7.54 21.70 5.22
N LEU A 14 -8.15 20.60 5.66
CA LEU A 14 -7.78 19.92 6.89
C LEU A 14 -6.34 19.41 6.84
N SER A 15 -5.92 18.84 5.70
CA SER A 15 -4.58 18.29 5.58
C SER A 15 -3.50 19.37 5.61
N GLN A 16 -3.71 20.49 4.91
CA GLN A 16 -2.79 21.63 4.90
C GLN A 16 -2.67 22.24 6.31
N ASN A 17 -3.80 22.56 6.96
CA ASN A 17 -3.79 23.09 8.33
C ASN A 17 -3.10 22.15 9.32
N THR A 18 -3.32 20.84 9.19
CA THR A 18 -2.65 19.85 10.06
C THR A 18 -1.14 19.88 9.84
N TYR A 19 -0.68 19.93 8.59
CA TYR A 19 0.74 20.00 8.27
C TYR A 19 1.39 21.30 8.76
N ASP A 20 0.71 22.44 8.56
CA ASP A 20 1.21 23.74 9.01
C ASP A 20 1.33 23.78 10.54
N ARG A 21 0.31 23.31 11.25
CA ARG A 21 0.35 23.22 12.72
C ARG A 21 1.44 22.27 13.22
N MET A 22 1.72 21.19 12.50
CA MET A 22 2.83 20.30 12.84
C MET A 22 4.20 20.99 12.72
N LYS A 23 4.41 21.82 11.68
CA LYS A 23 5.65 22.60 11.53
C LYS A 23 5.83 23.59 12.68
N GLU A 24 4.76 24.26 13.09
CA GLU A 24 4.79 25.23 14.20
C GLU A 24 5.09 24.57 15.53
N LEU A 25 4.43 23.45 15.84
CA LEU A 25 4.54 22.78 17.13
C LEU A 25 5.83 21.96 17.26
N PHE A 26 6.36 21.45 16.15
CA PHE A 26 7.47 20.50 16.15
C PHE A 26 8.55 20.84 15.12
N PRO A 27 9.11 22.06 15.11
CA PRO A 27 10.04 22.52 14.07
C PRO A 27 11.29 21.64 13.95
N ASP A 28 11.77 21.09 15.06
CA ASP A 28 12.99 20.27 15.08
C ASP A 28 12.76 18.78 14.77
N ARG A 29 11.49 18.34 14.68
CA ARG A 29 11.14 16.94 14.44
C ARG A 29 11.13 16.61 12.95
N LYS A 30 12.32 16.55 12.34
CA LYS A 30 12.50 16.29 10.90
C LYS A 30 11.74 15.05 10.40
N ASN A 31 11.91 13.90 11.05
CA ASN A 31 11.31 12.64 10.61
C ASN A 31 9.76 12.65 10.58
N PRO A 32 9.06 13.08 11.66
CA PRO A 32 7.61 13.30 11.61
C PRO A 32 7.16 14.29 10.54
N LEU A 33 7.89 15.40 10.35
CA LEU A 33 7.54 16.41 9.36
C LEU A 33 7.67 15.89 7.92
N ILE A 34 8.71 15.10 7.62
CA ILE A 34 8.86 14.43 6.32
C ILE A 34 7.68 13.48 6.08
N SER A 35 7.31 12.68 7.09
CA SER A 35 6.18 11.74 7.00
C SER A 35 4.86 12.49 6.77
N ALA A 36 4.67 13.64 7.44
CA ALA A 36 3.52 14.50 7.28
C ALA A 36 3.47 15.15 5.88
N ALA A 37 4.61 15.61 5.36
CA ALA A 37 4.71 16.15 4.01
C ALA A 37 4.41 15.10 2.93
N VAL A 38 4.84 13.84 3.12
CA VAL A 38 4.45 12.73 2.24
C VAL A 38 2.94 12.51 2.27
N LEU A 39 2.32 12.50 3.46
CA LEU A 39 0.86 12.36 3.55
C LEU A 39 0.12 13.53 2.90
N LEU A 40 0.58 14.77 3.08
CA LEU A 40 0.02 15.95 2.43
C LEU A 40 0.12 15.86 0.90
N SER A 41 1.28 15.47 0.37
CA SER A 41 1.46 15.21 -1.07
C SER A 41 0.48 14.17 -1.59
N ASN A 42 0.22 13.11 -0.82
CA ASN A 42 -0.75 12.08 -1.18
C ASN A 42 -2.20 12.59 -1.20
N VAL A 43 -2.56 13.52 -0.30
CA VAL A 43 -3.89 14.16 -0.31
C VAL A 43 -4.06 14.97 -1.59
N TYR A 44 -3.09 15.86 -1.90
CA TYR A 44 -3.10 16.63 -3.15
C TYR A 44 -3.22 15.74 -4.39
N ALA A 45 -2.43 14.67 -4.47
CA ALA A 45 -2.50 13.71 -5.57
C ALA A 45 -3.88 13.06 -5.68
N SER A 46 -4.46 12.59 -4.56
CA SER A 46 -5.78 11.96 -4.56
C SER A 46 -6.95 12.91 -4.88
N SER A 47 -6.73 14.21 -4.71
CA SER A 47 -7.68 15.27 -5.07
C SER A 47 -7.46 15.82 -6.49
N GLY A 48 -6.50 15.28 -7.26
CA GLY A 48 -6.21 15.68 -8.64
C GLY A 48 -5.20 16.83 -8.79
N ASP A 49 -4.70 17.41 -7.70
CA ASP A 49 -3.69 18.47 -7.72
C ASP A 49 -2.27 17.84 -7.80
N ILE A 50 -1.96 17.33 -8.98
CA ILE A 50 -0.72 16.59 -9.26
C ILE A 50 0.49 17.53 -9.13
N ASP A 51 0.36 18.80 -9.51
CA ASP A 51 1.42 19.80 -9.49
C ASP A 51 1.87 20.08 -8.05
N LYS A 52 0.95 20.40 -7.13
CA LYS A 52 1.32 20.58 -5.71
C LYS A 52 1.86 19.32 -5.09
N ALA A 53 1.29 18.16 -5.46
CA ALA A 53 1.82 16.88 -4.99
C ALA A 53 3.28 16.70 -5.44
N SER A 54 3.61 17.06 -6.68
CA SER A 54 4.95 17.01 -7.25
C SER A 54 5.90 17.99 -6.56
N ASP A 55 5.49 19.23 -6.36
CA ASP A 55 6.28 20.26 -5.67
C ASP A 55 6.71 19.84 -4.27
N ILE A 56 5.77 19.27 -3.50
CA ILE A 56 6.08 18.76 -2.16
C ILE A 56 7.10 17.61 -2.25
N ARG A 57 6.95 16.69 -3.21
CA ARG A 57 7.91 15.58 -3.42
C ARG A 57 9.31 16.10 -3.78
N ILE A 58 9.40 17.10 -4.64
CA ILE A 58 10.67 17.73 -5.03
C ILE A 58 11.34 18.36 -3.81
N LYS A 59 10.57 19.10 -2.98
CA LYS A 59 11.08 19.70 -1.73
C LYS A 59 11.60 18.63 -0.76
N ILE A 60 10.88 17.52 -0.57
CA ILE A 60 11.33 16.40 0.27
C ILE A 60 12.65 15.83 -0.28
N ASN A 61 12.75 15.59 -1.58
CA ASN A 61 13.96 15.03 -2.19
C ASN A 61 15.18 15.96 -2.06
N LYS A 62 14.99 17.26 -2.31
CA LYS A 62 16.05 18.27 -2.19
C LYS A 62 16.56 18.44 -0.75
N SER A 63 15.74 18.12 0.25
CA SER A 63 16.14 18.22 1.66
C SER A 63 17.16 17.16 2.12
N GLY A 64 17.54 16.19 1.26
CA GLY A 64 18.39 15.05 1.63
C GLY A 64 17.71 14.03 2.55
N SER A 65 16.44 14.25 2.86
CA SER A 65 15.65 13.43 3.76
C SER A 65 15.24 12.11 3.14
N LYS A 66 15.53 10.99 3.82
CA LYS A 66 15.09 9.66 3.38
C LYS A 66 13.63 9.41 3.79
N ARG A 67 12.76 9.23 2.80
CA ARG A 67 11.41 8.72 3.04
C ARG A 67 11.48 7.25 3.42
N LYS A 68 10.58 6.79 4.29
CA LYS A 68 10.43 5.36 4.56
C LYS A 68 9.86 4.67 3.31
N ILE A 69 10.56 3.66 2.83
CA ILE A 69 10.09 2.79 1.74
C ILE A 69 9.14 1.75 2.34
N GLY A 70 8.03 1.48 1.65
CA GLY A 70 7.10 0.41 2.01
C GLY A 70 7.75 -0.95 1.79
N ILE A 71 7.79 -1.76 2.84
CA ILE A 71 8.29 -3.13 2.82
C ILE A 71 7.24 -4.01 3.48
N THR A 72 6.88 -5.09 2.79
CA THR A 72 6.08 -6.18 3.33
C THR A 72 6.95 -7.42 3.45
N TRP A 73 6.82 -8.18 4.53
CA TRP A 73 7.51 -9.44 4.69
C TRP A 73 6.60 -10.53 5.20
N THR A 74 6.93 -11.76 4.83
CA THR A 74 6.19 -12.98 5.14
C THR A 74 7.19 -14.06 5.58
N VAL A 75 6.70 -15.03 6.35
CA VAL A 75 7.46 -16.23 6.69
C VAL A 75 6.90 -17.39 5.90
N VAL A 76 7.76 -18.09 5.17
CA VAL A 76 7.43 -19.31 4.42
C VAL A 76 8.56 -20.29 4.64
N ASP A 77 8.25 -21.53 5.05
CA ASP A 77 9.24 -22.56 5.37
C ASP A 77 10.37 -22.06 6.28
N ASP A 78 10.00 -21.39 7.38
CA ASP A 78 10.87 -20.77 8.38
C ASP A 78 11.84 -19.69 7.85
N GLN A 79 11.64 -19.21 6.63
CA GLN A 79 12.45 -18.17 6.00
C GLN A 79 11.67 -16.87 5.83
N ILE A 80 12.36 -15.74 6.06
CA ILE A 80 11.78 -14.40 5.92
C ILE A 80 12.02 -13.87 4.52
N PHE A 81 10.93 -13.66 3.78
CA PHE A 81 10.94 -13.02 2.47
C PHE A 81 10.47 -11.58 2.58
N ARG A 82 11.19 -10.64 1.97
CA ARG A 82 10.91 -9.20 2.02
C ARG A 82 10.67 -8.69 0.61
N PHE A 83 9.62 -7.89 0.45
CA PHE A 83 9.23 -7.31 -0.82
C PHE A 83 9.11 -5.80 -0.69
N ARG A 84 9.68 -5.08 -1.66
CA ARG A 84 9.39 -3.67 -1.91
C ARG A 84 8.33 -3.55 -3.02
N ALA A 85 7.82 -2.34 -3.25
CA ALA A 85 7.00 -2.10 -4.42
C ALA A 85 7.84 -2.33 -5.70
N HIS A 86 7.28 -3.06 -6.66
CA HIS A 86 7.91 -3.47 -7.92
C HIS A 86 9.23 -4.23 -7.75
N ASP A 87 9.35 -5.00 -6.67
CA ASP A 87 10.56 -5.75 -6.37
C ASP A 87 10.72 -6.99 -7.27
N GLN A 88 11.82 -7.03 -8.02
CA GLN A 88 12.19 -8.15 -8.87
C GLN A 88 13.46 -8.87 -8.40
N SER A 89 13.99 -8.52 -7.22
CA SER A 89 15.24 -9.07 -6.70
C SER A 89 15.14 -10.54 -6.26
N HIS A 90 13.91 -11.03 -6.07
CA HIS A 90 13.67 -12.42 -5.72
C HIS A 90 14.07 -13.36 -6.88
N PRO A 91 14.80 -14.48 -6.65
CA PRO A 91 15.21 -15.40 -7.71
C PRO A 91 14.04 -15.96 -8.54
N ARG A 92 12.87 -16.13 -7.90
CA ARG A 92 11.62 -16.58 -8.51
C ARG A 92 10.67 -15.43 -8.89
N SER A 93 11.20 -14.23 -9.14
CA SER A 93 10.38 -13.03 -9.43
C SER A 93 9.41 -13.25 -10.59
N LYS A 94 9.84 -13.90 -11.68
CA LYS A 94 8.96 -14.22 -12.82
C LYS A 94 7.70 -15.00 -12.41
N GLU A 95 7.86 -15.99 -11.51
CA GLU A 95 6.74 -16.79 -11.02
C GLU A 95 5.81 -15.98 -10.11
N ILE A 96 6.40 -15.12 -9.27
CA ILE A 96 5.64 -14.21 -8.38
C ILE A 96 4.77 -13.26 -9.21
N TYR A 97 5.33 -12.65 -10.26
CA TYR A 97 4.58 -11.75 -11.13
C TYR A 97 3.51 -12.49 -11.92
N ALA A 98 3.80 -13.69 -12.43
CA ALA A 98 2.81 -14.52 -13.12
C ALA A 98 1.64 -14.92 -12.19
N GLU A 99 1.91 -15.25 -10.92
CA GLU A 99 0.84 -15.51 -9.95
C GLU A 99 0.08 -14.22 -9.59
N GLY A 100 0.77 -13.08 -9.50
CA GLY A 100 0.15 -11.77 -9.33
C GLY A 100 -0.83 -11.42 -10.46
N GLU A 101 -0.49 -11.74 -11.72
CA GLU A 101 -1.37 -11.57 -12.87
C GLU A 101 -2.61 -12.47 -12.79
N LYS A 102 -2.47 -13.75 -12.38
CA LYS A 102 -3.61 -14.64 -12.17
C LYS A 102 -4.55 -14.10 -11.10
N ILE A 103 -4.01 -13.68 -9.96
CA ILE A 103 -4.78 -13.07 -8.88
C ILE A 103 -5.48 -11.80 -9.38
N SER A 104 -4.82 -11.00 -10.23
CA SER A 104 -5.43 -9.80 -10.82
C SER A 104 -6.65 -10.14 -11.67
N LYS A 105 -6.53 -11.15 -12.55
CA LYS A 105 -7.64 -11.62 -13.39
C LYS A 105 -8.83 -12.09 -12.56
N GLU A 106 -8.58 -12.90 -11.52
CA GLU A 106 -9.61 -13.37 -10.59
C GLU A 106 -10.32 -12.22 -9.88
N LEU A 107 -9.58 -11.18 -9.47
CA LEU A 107 -10.16 -9.99 -8.86
C LEU A 107 -11.06 -9.24 -9.82
N ILE A 108 -10.63 -9.05 -11.06
CA ILE A 108 -11.42 -8.37 -12.10
C ILE A 108 -12.70 -9.17 -12.40
N GLU A 109 -12.61 -10.48 -12.53
CA GLU A 109 -13.76 -11.38 -12.73
C GLU A 109 -14.74 -11.31 -11.56
N TYR A 110 -14.24 -11.12 -10.33
CA TYR A 110 -15.06 -10.91 -9.14
C TYR A 110 -15.58 -9.46 -9.00
N GLY A 111 -15.27 -8.57 -9.94
CA GLY A 111 -15.75 -7.19 -9.98
C GLY A 111 -14.90 -6.17 -9.21
N HIS A 112 -13.65 -6.50 -8.86
CA HIS A 112 -12.73 -5.53 -8.26
C HIS A 112 -12.42 -4.40 -9.23
N GLN A 113 -12.51 -3.17 -8.74
CA GLN A 113 -12.12 -1.98 -9.47
C GLN A 113 -10.89 -1.36 -8.82
N TYR A 114 -9.79 -1.33 -9.57
CA TYR A 114 -8.54 -0.73 -9.12
C TYR A 114 -8.69 0.78 -8.90
N ASP A 115 -8.31 1.24 -7.71
CA ASP A 115 -8.52 2.62 -7.29
C ASP A 115 -7.25 3.46 -7.52
N SER A 116 -7.25 4.20 -8.64
CA SER A 116 -6.14 5.06 -9.06
C SER A 116 -5.79 6.17 -8.08
N SER A 117 -6.68 6.52 -7.13
CA SER A 117 -6.38 7.51 -6.08
C SER A 117 -5.31 7.03 -5.08
N TRP A 118 -4.99 5.73 -5.10
CA TRP A 118 -3.88 5.16 -4.35
C TRP A 118 -2.52 5.29 -5.04
N ILE A 119 -2.51 5.72 -6.30
CA ILE A 119 -1.30 6.02 -7.05
C ILE A 119 -0.94 7.49 -6.81
N THR A 120 0.19 7.70 -6.14
CA THR A 120 0.57 9.04 -5.67
C THR A 120 1.40 9.82 -6.68
N ARG A 121 1.65 9.28 -7.88
CA ARG A 121 2.43 9.91 -8.94
C ARG A 121 1.72 9.75 -10.29
N PRO A 122 2.05 10.57 -11.30
CA PRO A 122 1.65 10.28 -12.67
C PRO A 122 2.11 8.89 -13.10
N LEU A 123 1.27 8.23 -13.89
CA LEU A 123 1.62 6.99 -14.58
C LEU A 123 2.57 7.31 -15.73
N HIS A 124 3.49 6.38 -16.01
CA HIS A 124 4.26 6.38 -17.25
C HIS A 124 3.40 5.83 -18.40
N GLU A 125 3.80 6.08 -19.65
CA GLU A 125 3.03 5.69 -20.85
C GLU A 125 2.78 4.18 -20.95
N ASP A 126 3.69 3.38 -20.41
CA ASP A 126 3.65 1.91 -20.37
C ASP A 126 2.96 1.34 -19.13
N GLU A 127 2.49 2.20 -18.21
CA GLU A 127 1.86 1.79 -16.96
C GLU A 127 0.34 1.91 -16.99
N THR A 128 -0.32 0.89 -16.44
CA THR A 128 -1.75 0.94 -16.14
C THR A 128 -1.96 1.07 -14.63
N VAL A 129 -3.14 1.50 -14.21
CA VAL A 129 -3.50 1.54 -12.78
C VAL A 129 -3.32 0.17 -12.14
N GLU A 130 -3.76 -0.88 -12.84
CA GLU A 130 -3.60 -2.27 -12.44
C GLU A 130 -2.12 -2.66 -12.30
N SER A 131 -1.29 -2.42 -13.32
CA SER A 131 0.11 -2.85 -13.29
C SER A 131 0.90 -2.20 -12.14
N VAL A 132 0.57 -0.94 -11.83
CA VAL A 132 1.17 -0.24 -10.69
C VAL A 132 0.72 -0.83 -9.35
N LEU A 133 -0.60 -1.00 -9.15
CA LEU A 133 -1.15 -1.47 -7.88
C LEU A 133 -0.82 -2.94 -7.61
N CYS A 134 -0.80 -3.79 -8.64
CA CYS A 134 -0.37 -5.18 -8.54
C CYS A 134 1.11 -5.33 -8.15
N GLY A 135 1.93 -4.31 -8.40
CA GLY A 135 3.33 -4.27 -7.96
C GLY A 135 3.53 -3.87 -6.50
N HIS A 136 2.48 -3.55 -5.73
CA HIS A 136 2.64 -3.22 -4.33
C HIS A 136 3.23 -4.38 -3.51
N SER A 137 4.02 -4.04 -2.48
CA SER A 137 4.73 -5.04 -1.67
C SER A 137 3.83 -6.12 -1.06
N GLU A 138 2.61 -5.75 -0.65
CA GLU A 138 1.63 -6.70 -0.13
C GLU A 138 1.18 -7.71 -1.19
N ARG A 139 0.99 -7.24 -2.43
CA ARG A 139 0.55 -8.07 -3.55
C ARG A 139 1.61 -9.09 -3.92
N LEU A 140 2.87 -8.66 -3.99
CA LEU A 140 4.00 -9.54 -4.23
C LEU A 140 4.18 -10.57 -3.11
N ALA A 141 4.00 -10.15 -1.85
CA ALA A 141 4.09 -11.07 -0.71
C ALA A 141 2.97 -12.13 -0.71
N ILE A 142 1.74 -11.76 -1.07
CA ILE A 142 0.63 -12.71 -1.22
C ILE A 142 0.90 -13.68 -2.38
N ALA A 143 1.30 -13.16 -3.55
CA ALA A 143 1.64 -13.97 -4.71
C ALA A 143 2.75 -14.97 -4.38
N TRP A 144 3.80 -14.55 -3.66
CA TRP A 144 4.86 -15.45 -3.21
C TRP A 144 4.35 -16.59 -2.34
N ASN A 145 3.43 -16.32 -1.40
CA ASN A 145 2.86 -17.37 -0.56
C ASN A 145 2.13 -18.44 -1.39
N PHE A 146 1.39 -18.05 -2.43
CA PHE A 146 0.74 -19.01 -3.32
C PHE A 146 1.72 -19.71 -4.27
N VAL A 147 2.78 -19.04 -4.72
CA VAL A 147 3.86 -19.67 -5.50
C VAL A 147 4.61 -20.72 -4.69
N ALA A 148 4.87 -20.45 -3.42
CA ALA A 148 5.56 -21.37 -2.53
C ALA A 148 4.63 -22.51 -2.07
N ASN A 149 3.37 -22.21 -1.78
CA ASN A 149 2.36 -23.20 -1.40
C ASN A 149 0.99 -22.84 -2.03
N PRO A 150 0.64 -23.45 -3.18
CA PRO A 150 -0.62 -23.17 -3.88
C PRO A 150 -1.87 -23.47 -3.05
N ASN A 151 -1.78 -24.36 -2.06
CA ASN A 151 -2.89 -24.79 -1.20
C ASN A 151 -2.89 -24.10 0.16
N THR A 152 -2.08 -23.06 0.36
CA THR A 152 -1.99 -22.37 1.65
C THR A 152 -3.37 -21.87 2.12
N LYS A 153 -3.71 -22.21 3.36
CA LYS A 153 -4.97 -21.82 4.00
C LYS A 153 -4.83 -20.59 4.89
N ARG A 154 -3.60 -20.20 5.19
CA ARG A 154 -3.33 -19.02 6.01
C ARG A 154 -2.01 -18.36 5.62
N ILE A 155 -2.04 -17.05 5.49
CA ILE A 155 -0.87 -16.22 5.17
C ILE A 155 -0.66 -15.22 6.31
N HIS A 156 0.60 -15.12 6.79
CA HIS A 156 1.00 -14.14 7.80
C HIS A 156 2.02 -13.17 7.22
N MET A 157 1.70 -11.88 7.23
CA MET A 157 2.58 -10.84 6.72
C MET A 157 2.67 -9.66 7.68
N THR A 158 3.75 -8.91 7.58
CA THR A 158 3.90 -7.63 8.26
C THR A 158 4.34 -6.56 7.27
N LYS A 159 3.73 -5.37 7.36
CA LYS A 159 4.08 -4.19 6.60
C LYS A 159 4.58 -3.09 7.54
N ASN A 160 5.68 -2.43 7.16
CA ASN A 160 6.25 -1.33 7.97
C ASN A 160 5.50 0.02 7.83
N LEU A 161 4.63 0.14 6.83
CA LEU A 161 3.73 1.27 6.59
C LEU A 161 2.27 0.80 6.73
N ARG A 162 1.34 1.74 6.82
CA ARG A 162 -0.09 1.45 6.73
C ARG A 162 -0.40 0.80 5.37
N VAL A 163 -1.27 -0.20 5.35
CA VAL A 163 -1.76 -0.82 4.11
C VAL A 163 -2.56 0.23 3.33
N CYS A 164 -2.37 0.31 2.01
CA CYS A 164 -3.14 1.25 1.19
C CYS A 164 -4.57 0.72 0.98
N GLY A 165 -5.52 1.61 0.66
CA GLY A 165 -6.91 1.21 0.55
C GLY A 165 -7.19 0.22 -0.57
N ASP A 166 -6.53 0.34 -1.71
CA ASP A 166 -6.61 -0.68 -2.77
C ASP A 166 -6.11 -2.04 -2.27
N CYS A 167 -4.89 -2.13 -1.72
CA CYS A 167 -4.36 -3.39 -1.20
C CYS A 167 -5.25 -3.99 -0.10
N HIS A 168 -5.88 -3.18 0.74
CA HIS A 168 -6.84 -3.67 1.72
C HIS A 168 -8.06 -4.32 1.05
N ARG A 169 -8.70 -3.64 0.10
CA ARG A 169 -9.85 -4.17 -0.65
C ARG A 169 -9.47 -5.42 -1.44
N SER A 170 -8.35 -5.38 -2.15
CA SER A 170 -7.85 -6.50 -2.95
C SER A 170 -7.52 -7.71 -2.08
N THR A 171 -6.91 -7.52 -0.90
CA THR A 171 -6.59 -8.63 0.04
C THR A 171 -7.86 -9.28 0.59
N LYS A 172 -8.88 -8.47 0.90
CA LYS A 172 -10.20 -8.96 1.35
C LYS A 172 -10.85 -9.87 0.31
N LEU A 173 -10.79 -9.48 -0.97
CA LEU A 173 -11.32 -10.29 -2.06
C LEU A 173 -10.47 -11.55 -2.32
N ILE A 174 -9.14 -11.47 -2.28
CA ILE A 174 -8.27 -12.65 -2.39
C ILE A 174 -8.62 -13.67 -1.32
N ALA A 175 -8.78 -13.24 -0.07
CA ALA A 175 -9.09 -14.15 1.04
C ALA A 175 -10.39 -14.94 0.77
N ALA A 176 -11.39 -14.28 0.17
CA ALA A 176 -12.64 -14.91 -0.23
C ALA A 176 -12.49 -15.81 -1.46
N ILE A 177 -11.87 -15.34 -2.54
CA ILE A 177 -11.72 -16.10 -3.80
C ILE A 177 -10.90 -17.37 -3.58
N ARG A 178 -9.74 -17.24 -2.91
CA ARG A 178 -8.79 -18.33 -2.70
C ARG A 178 -9.07 -19.16 -1.44
N GLN A 179 -10.12 -18.84 -0.68
CA GLN A 179 -10.49 -19.53 0.57
C GLN A 179 -9.27 -19.68 1.51
N CYS A 180 -8.60 -18.55 1.75
CA CYS A 180 -7.36 -18.44 2.51
C CYS A 180 -7.45 -17.26 3.49
N GLU A 181 -7.22 -17.48 4.78
CA GLU A 181 -7.15 -16.39 5.75
C GLU A 181 -5.85 -15.60 5.58
N ILE A 182 -5.92 -14.28 5.55
CA ILE A 182 -4.73 -13.44 5.43
C ILE A 182 -4.65 -12.54 6.66
N ILE A 183 -3.54 -12.62 7.39
CA ILE A 183 -3.28 -11.79 8.57
C ILE A 183 -2.14 -10.83 8.23
N VAL A 184 -2.42 -9.53 8.30
CA VAL A 184 -1.45 -8.48 7.99
C VAL A 184 -1.31 -7.53 9.18
N ARG A 185 -0.13 -7.50 9.81
CA ARG A 185 0.22 -6.46 10.78
C ARG A 185 0.82 -5.27 10.03
N ASP A 186 0.15 -4.14 10.02
CA ASP A 186 0.68 -2.93 9.40
C ASP A 186 1.22 -1.95 10.47
N ALA A 187 1.60 -0.73 10.06
CA ALA A 187 2.13 0.27 11.00
C ALA A 187 1.13 0.74 12.07
N ASN A 188 -0.17 0.53 11.84
CA ASN A 188 -1.24 1.08 12.65
C ASN A 188 -2.01 0.00 13.42
N ARG A 189 -2.25 -1.16 12.81
CA ARG A 189 -3.12 -2.21 13.36
C ARG A 189 -2.85 -3.58 12.75
N LEU A 190 -3.51 -4.58 13.33
CA LEU A 190 -3.61 -5.92 12.77
C LEU A 190 -4.90 -6.04 11.94
N HIS A 191 -4.77 -6.50 10.71
CA HIS A 191 -5.88 -6.85 9.83
C HIS A 191 -5.98 -8.36 9.75
N HIS A 192 -7.16 -8.90 10.01
CA HIS A 192 -7.49 -10.29 9.74
C HIS A 192 -8.54 -10.32 8.63
N PHE A 193 -8.10 -10.71 7.43
CA PHE A 193 -8.96 -10.92 6.27
C PHE A 193 -9.48 -12.35 6.29
N TYR A 194 -10.78 -12.49 6.54
CA TYR A 194 -11.48 -13.76 6.63
C TYR A 194 -11.92 -14.26 5.26
N THR A 195 -12.14 -15.57 5.14
CA THR A 195 -12.59 -16.23 3.89
C THR A 195 -14.02 -15.85 3.45
N ASN A 196 -14.76 -15.13 4.29
CA ASN A 196 -16.06 -14.54 3.93
C ASN A 196 -15.94 -13.12 3.36
N GLY A 197 -14.74 -12.68 3.01
CA GLY A 197 -14.51 -11.37 2.40
C GLY A 197 -14.71 -10.20 3.36
N LYS A 198 -14.44 -10.40 4.66
CA LYS A 198 -14.45 -9.34 5.68
C LYS A 198 -13.06 -9.13 6.26
N CYS A 199 -12.80 -7.93 6.78
CA CYS A 199 -11.62 -7.64 7.56
C CYS A 199 -12.01 -7.31 9.00
N SER A 200 -11.22 -7.76 9.98
CA SER A 200 -11.39 -7.42 11.40
C SER A 200 -11.38 -5.92 11.70
N CYS A 201 -10.87 -5.08 10.80
CA CYS A 201 -10.86 -3.63 10.97
C CYS A 201 -12.18 -2.95 10.57
N ASN A 202 -13.18 -3.69 10.06
CA ASN A 202 -14.46 -3.16 9.56
C ASN A 202 -14.30 -2.03 8.52
N ASP A 203 -13.32 -2.17 7.63
CA ASP A 203 -12.95 -1.16 6.63
C ASP A 203 -12.46 0.19 7.20
N TYR A 204 -12.23 0.27 8.52
CA TYR A 204 -11.47 1.35 9.15
C TYR A 204 -9.97 1.04 9.06
N PHE A 205 -9.43 1.03 7.84
CA PHE A 205 -8.00 0.86 7.58
C PHE A 205 -7.31 2.19 7.42
#